data_AF-A0A951H892-F1
#
_entry.id   AF-A0A951H892-F1
#
_cell.length_a   1.000
_cell.length_b   1.000
_cell.length_c   1.000
_cell.angle_alpha   90.00
_cell.angle_beta   90.00
_cell.angle_gamma   90.00
#
_symmetry.space_group_name_H-M   'P 1'
#
loop_
_entity.id
_entity.type
_entity.pdbx_description
1 polymer ?
#
loop_
_entity_poly.entity_id
_entity_poly.type
_entity_poly.pdbx_seq_one_letter_code
_entity_poly.pdbx_strand_id
1 'polypeptide(L)'
;MYHHIKKLMYTVNVGEPDPRFGNMLLEQFGGANGELAAAMQYSIQGLNCDDMARKDLLMDIGTEELSHLEIIGTLARMHLKPMKTSRDAAEADPLIAIAGGGGVALCNSMGNPWTADYLKITGELDVDLRSNIAAEARAKIVYENLLNFCDDAGTKDALQFLMTREITHMKAFMLALESMGKDPLSIGQIPPSPDIVNQYFNDSTGQGDQGEADVQGPWNSGGDWMLVNSPVVQSLRETNGSA
;
A
#
# COMPACT_ATOMS: atom_id res chain seq x y z
N MET A 1 6.30 -21.82 -14.57
CA MET A 1 5.02 -22.53 -14.82
C MET A 1 4.18 -22.34 -13.57
N TYR A 2 2.94 -21.88 -13.68
CA TYR A 2 2.01 -21.82 -12.54
C TYR A 2 1.17 -23.09 -12.48
N HIS A 3 0.81 -23.51 -11.28
CA HIS A 3 -0.19 -24.54 -11.03
C HIS A 3 -1.25 -23.98 -10.08
N HIS A 4 -2.50 -24.36 -10.28
CA HIS A 4 -3.59 -23.96 -9.39
C HIS A 4 -4.06 -25.18 -8.60
N ILE A 5 -4.16 -25.02 -7.29
CA ILE A 5 -4.75 -26.00 -6.39
C ILE A 5 -6.09 -25.43 -5.93
N LYS A 6 -7.19 -26.15 -6.19
CA LYS A 6 -8.57 -25.70 -5.87
C LYS A 6 -8.82 -25.41 -4.39
N LYS A 7 -7.94 -25.87 -3.50
CA LYS A 7 -8.04 -25.63 -2.07
C LYS A 7 -7.47 -24.24 -1.79
N LEU A 8 -8.31 -23.35 -1.28
CA LEU A 8 -7.87 -22.04 -0.81
C LEU A 8 -6.75 -22.17 0.22
N MET A 9 -5.79 -21.25 0.18
CA MET A 9 -4.68 -21.19 1.13
C MET A 9 -5.17 -21.03 2.58
N TYR A 10 -6.25 -20.28 2.77
CA TYR A 10 -6.93 -20.11 4.04
C TYR A 10 -8.43 -20.35 3.90
N THR A 11 -9.06 -20.84 4.96
CA THR A 11 -10.50 -21.16 4.92
C THR A 11 -11.31 -19.88 4.91
N VAL A 12 -12.24 -19.79 3.96
CA VAL A 12 -13.21 -18.69 3.89
C VAL A 12 -14.57 -19.19 4.32
N ASN A 13 -15.20 -18.48 5.26
CA ASN A 13 -16.57 -18.73 5.68
C ASN A 13 -17.27 -17.38 5.85
N VAL A 14 -18.47 -17.23 5.27
CA VAL A 14 -19.31 -16.05 5.43
C VAL A 14 -20.66 -16.52 5.95
N GLY A 15 -21.10 -15.97 7.07
CA GLY A 15 -22.40 -16.21 7.65
C GLY A 15 -23.49 -15.53 6.84
N GLU A 16 -23.83 -14.28 7.21
CA GLU A 16 -24.81 -13.49 6.48
C GLU A 16 -24.11 -12.59 5.44
N PRO A 17 -24.43 -12.73 4.13
CA PRO A 17 -23.86 -11.86 3.11
C PRO A 17 -24.26 -10.39 3.31
N ASP A 18 -23.25 -9.52 3.41
CA ASP A 18 -23.40 -8.05 3.36
C ASP A 18 -22.81 -7.50 2.04
N PRO A 19 -23.64 -7.13 1.05
CA PRO A 19 -23.16 -6.57 -0.20
C PRO A 19 -22.42 -5.24 -0.09
N ARG A 20 -22.73 -4.41 0.91
CA ARG A 20 -22.05 -3.13 1.11
C ARG A 20 -20.60 -3.37 1.52
N PHE A 21 -20.40 -4.30 2.45
CA PHE A 21 -19.06 -4.77 2.81
C PHE A 21 -18.38 -5.51 1.65
N GLY A 22 -19.13 -6.29 0.87
CA GLY A 22 -18.64 -6.94 -0.35
C GLY A 22 -18.02 -5.96 -1.35
N ASN A 23 -18.60 -4.76 -1.51
CA ASN A 23 -18.01 -3.70 -2.33
C ASN A 23 -16.73 -3.12 -1.70
N MET A 24 -16.68 -2.94 -0.38
CA MET A 24 -15.47 -2.46 0.32
C MET A 24 -14.28 -3.41 0.14
N LEU A 25 -14.53 -4.73 0.14
CA LEU A 25 -13.50 -5.74 -0.11
C LEU A 25 -12.81 -5.58 -1.47
N LEU A 26 -13.44 -4.89 -2.44
CA LEU A 26 -12.82 -4.60 -3.73
C LEU A 26 -11.59 -3.69 -3.62
N GLU A 27 -11.42 -2.94 -2.52
CA GLU A 27 -10.16 -2.20 -2.28
C GLU A 27 -8.95 -3.15 -2.16
N GLN A 28 -9.14 -4.32 -1.57
CA GLN A 28 -8.10 -5.34 -1.48
C GLN A 28 -8.05 -6.29 -2.68
N PHE A 29 -9.08 -6.28 -3.54
CA PHE A 29 -9.04 -7.05 -4.80
C PHE A 29 -8.42 -6.23 -5.95
N GLY A 30 -9.06 -5.12 -6.32
CA GLY A 30 -8.71 -4.28 -7.47
C GLY A 30 -8.31 -2.84 -7.12
N GLY A 31 -8.15 -2.52 -5.83
CA GLY A 31 -7.65 -1.23 -5.38
C GLY A 31 -6.14 -1.08 -5.49
N ALA A 32 -5.65 0.14 -5.27
CA ALA A 32 -4.25 0.52 -5.45
C ALA A 32 -3.28 -0.16 -4.48
N ASN A 33 -3.76 -0.54 -3.30
CA ASN A 33 -2.98 -1.22 -2.26
C ASN A 33 -3.46 -2.66 -2.02
N GLY A 34 -4.18 -3.22 -2.99
CA GLY A 34 -4.75 -4.57 -2.90
C GLY A 34 -3.84 -5.67 -3.45
N GLU A 35 -4.31 -6.90 -3.32
CA GLU A 35 -3.56 -8.13 -3.60
C GLU A 35 -3.06 -8.24 -5.03
N LEU A 36 -3.84 -7.78 -6.01
CA LEU A 36 -3.37 -7.83 -7.39
C LEU A 36 -2.19 -6.88 -7.62
N ALA A 37 -2.18 -5.71 -6.96
CA ALA A 37 -1.06 -4.78 -7.07
C ALA A 37 0.21 -5.40 -6.46
N ALA A 38 0.10 -6.02 -5.28
CA ALA A 38 1.21 -6.72 -4.63
C ALA A 38 1.72 -7.89 -5.50
N ALA A 39 0.83 -8.79 -5.92
CA ALA A 39 1.16 -9.95 -6.76
C ALA A 39 1.92 -9.55 -8.03
N MET A 40 1.41 -8.55 -8.76
CA MET A 40 2.02 -8.09 -10.01
C MET A 40 3.32 -7.34 -9.77
N GLN A 41 3.39 -6.48 -8.75
CA GLN A 41 4.60 -5.73 -8.43
C GLN A 41 5.76 -6.68 -8.14
N TYR A 42 5.57 -7.63 -7.22
CA TYR A 42 6.65 -8.50 -6.76
C TYR A 42 7.08 -9.48 -7.84
N SER A 43 6.12 -10.03 -8.60
CA SER A 43 6.41 -10.93 -9.72
C SER A 43 7.25 -10.23 -10.79
N ILE A 44 6.89 -9.00 -11.18
CA ILE A 44 7.62 -8.27 -12.24
C ILE A 44 9.00 -7.82 -11.74
N GLN A 45 9.10 -7.35 -10.50
CA GLN A 45 10.41 -7.06 -9.89
C GLN A 45 11.29 -8.32 -9.85
N GLY A 46 10.74 -9.48 -9.48
CA GLY A 46 11.45 -10.75 -9.50
C GLY A 46 11.94 -11.17 -10.89
N LEU A 47 11.15 -10.89 -11.95
CA LEU A 47 11.60 -11.10 -13.32
C LEU A 47 12.80 -10.23 -13.70
N ASN A 48 12.81 -8.98 -13.22
CA ASN A 48 13.87 -8.00 -13.48
C ASN A 48 15.05 -8.10 -12.50
N CYS A 49 14.99 -8.99 -11.51
CA CYS A 49 16.01 -9.10 -10.46
C CYS A 49 17.15 -10.02 -10.89
N ASP A 50 18.38 -9.50 -10.88
CA ASP A 50 19.61 -10.26 -11.15
C ASP A 50 20.15 -11.00 -9.91
N ASP A 51 19.78 -10.57 -8.71
CA ASP A 51 20.11 -11.29 -7.47
C ASP A 51 19.18 -12.49 -7.30
N MET A 52 19.72 -13.69 -7.52
CA MET A 52 18.93 -14.93 -7.49
C MET A 52 18.25 -15.20 -6.14
N ALA A 53 18.83 -14.79 -5.02
CA ALA A 53 18.24 -15.03 -3.69
C ALA A 53 17.08 -14.06 -3.41
N ARG A 54 17.20 -12.79 -3.80
CA ARG A 54 16.08 -11.84 -3.67
C ARG A 54 15.01 -12.07 -4.74
N LYS A 55 15.40 -12.53 -5.92
CA LYS A 55 14.46 -13.00 -6.94
C LYS A 55 13.57 -14.13 -6.41
N ASP A 56 14.15 -15.12 -5.74
CA ASP A 56 13.42 -16.22 -5.12
C ASP A 56 12.36 -15.69 -4.13
N LEU A 57 12.77 -14.82 -3.21
CA LEU A 57 11.87 -14.12 -2.28
C LEU A 57 10.71 -13.38 -2.98
N LEU A 58 11.02 -12.60 -4.01
CA LEU A 58 10.03 -11.81 -4.75
C LEU A 58 9.02 -12.69 -5.49
N MET A 59 9.48 -13.79 -6.08
CA MET A 59 8.63 -14.74 -6.79
C MET A 59 7.78 -15.57 -5.83
N ASP A 60 8.32 -15.94 -4.67
CA ASP A 60 7.59 -16.64 -3.61
C ASP A 60 6.45 -15.78 -3.08
N ILE A 61 6.73 -14.56 -2.64
CA ILE A 61 5.70 -13.65 -2.11
C ILE A 61 4.72 -13.27 -3.22
N GLY A 62 5.18 -12.91 -4.42
CA GLY A 62 4.29 -12.59 -5.54
C GLY A 62 3.34 -13.74 -5.92
N THR A 63 3.76 -14.99 -5.72
CA THR A 63 2.90 -16.17 -5.90
C THR A 63 1.91 -16.35 -4.73
N GLU A 64 2.34 -16.07 -3.50
CA GLU A 64 1.46 -16.06 -2.32
C GLU A 64 0.34 -15.01 -2.46
N GLU A 65 0.63 -13.81 -2.98
CA GLU A 65 -0.39 -12.77 -3.18
C GLU A 65 -1.48 -13.16 -4.19
N LEU A 66 -1.19 -14.06 -5.13
CA LEU A 66 -2.25 -14.62 -5.99
C LEU A 66 -3.23 -15.49 -5.20
N SER A 67 -2.76 -16.15 -4.14
CA SER A 67 -3.61 -16.91 -3.22
C SER A 67 -4.43 -15.97 -2.32
N HIS A 68 -3.84 -14.85 -1.88
CA HIS A 68 -4.56 -13.81 -1.15
C HIS A 68 -5.65 -13.16 -2.01
N LEU A 69 -5.35 -12.88 -3.27
CA LEU A 69 -6.32 -12.39 -4.26
C LEU A 69 -7.50 -13.36 -4.43
N GLU A 70 -7.24 -14.67 -4.41
CA GLU A 70 -8.30 -15.70 -4.45
C GLU A 70 -9.15 -15.71 -3.18
N ILE A 71 -8.53 -15.56 -2.00
CA ILE A 71 -9.24 -15.46 -0.71
C ILE A 71 -10.14 -14.22 -0.69
N ILE A 72 -9.60 -13.04 -0.99
CA ILE A 72 -10.36 -11.78 -0.95
C ILE A 72 -11.45 -11.73 -2.02
N GLY A 73 -11.17 -12.24 -3.22
CA GLY A 73 -12.17 -12.39 -4.28
C GLY A 73 -13.29 -13.36 -3.89
N THR A 74 -12.97 -14.44 -3.17
CA THR A 74 -13.97 -15.38 -2.65
C THR A 74 -14.86 -14.72 -1.59
N LEU A 75 -14.26 -14.00 -0.63
CA LEU A 75 -15.00 -13.22 0.37
C LEU A 75 -15.96 -12.23 -0.30
N ALA A 76 -15.44 -11.38 -1.19
CA ALA A 76 -16.23 -10.41 -1.93
C ALA A 76 -17.36 -11.10 -2.71
N ARG A 77 -17.07 -12.19 -3.41
CA ARG A 77 -18.07 -12.96 -4.15
C ARG A 77 -19.19 -13.50 -3.26
N MET A 78 -18.86 -13.99 -2.06
CA MET A 78 -19.83 -14.53 -1.11
C MET A 78 -20.73 -13.41 -0.56
N HIS A 79 -20.16 -12.27 -0.18
CA HIS A 79 -20.88 -11.08 0.27
C HIS A 79 -21.79 -10.47 -0.81
N LEU A 80 -21.33 -10.42 -2.07
CA LEU A 80 -22.06 -9.82 -3.19
C LEU A 80 -23.14 -10.74 -3.78
N LYS A 81 -23.23 -12.00 -3.35
CA LYS A 81 -24.16 -13.01 -3.89
C LYS A 81 -25.62 -12.55 -3.98
N PRO A 82 -26.21 -11.85 -2.99
CA PRO A 82 -27.59 -11.38 -3.06
C PRO A 82 -27.85 -10.35 -4.18
N MET A 83 -26.83 -9.64 -4.66
CA MET A 83 -26.97 -8.56 -5.64
C MET A 83 -27.45 -9.04 -7.01
N LYS A 84 -27.17 -10.30 -7.37
CA LYS A 84 -27.42 -10.83 -8.72
C LYS A 84 -28.89 -10.83 -9.14
N THR A 85 -29.81 -10.99 -8.18
CA THR A 85 -31.24 -11.20 -8.48
C THR A 85 -32.15 -10.15 -7.83
N SER A 86 -31.58 -9.17 -7.13
CA SER A 86 -32.35 -8.13 -6.45
C SER A 86 -32.50 -6.90 -7.36
N ARG A 87 -33.75 -6.47 -7.57
CA ARG A 87 -34.05 -5.26 -8.35
C ARG A 87 -33.57 -4.00 -7.62
N ASP A 88 -33.83 -3.91 -6.31
CA ASP A 88 -33.41 -2.78 -5.48
C ASP A 88 -31.87 -2.67 -5.46
N ALA A 89 -31.18 -3.80 -5.41
CA ALA A 89 -29.72 -3.84 -5.54
C ALA A 89 -29.23 -3.32 -6.89
N ALA A 90 -29.91 -3.68 -7.99
CA ALA A 90 -29.59 -3.19 -9.32
C ALA A 90 -29.84 -1.69 -9.51
N GLU A 91 -30.80 -1.13 -8.77
CA GLU A 91 -31.04 0.31 -8.75
C GLU A 91 -30.01 1.07 -7.88
N ALA A 92 -29.56 0.45 -6.78
CA ALA A 92 -28.57 1.04 -5.87
C ALA A 92 -27.13 0.98 -6.42
N ASP A 93 -26.73 -0.16 -7.00
CA ASP A 93 -25.41 -0.38 -7.57
C ASP A 93 -25.49 -1.22 -8.86
N PRO A 94 -25.82 -0.59 -10.00
CA PRO A 94 -25.92 -1.28 -11.28
C PRO A 94 -24.56 -1.79 -11.77
N LEU A 95 -23.44 -1.21 -11.33
CA LEU A 95 -22.11 -1.65 -11.73
C LEU A 95 -21.86 -3.07 -11.21
N ILE A 96 -22.14 -3.33 -9.93
CA ILE A 96 -21.98 -4.66 -9.36
C ILE A 96 -23.11 -5.60 -9.80
N ALA A 97 -24.37 -5.17 -9.71
CA ALA A 97 -25.50 -6.06 -9.93
C ALA A 97 -25.71 -6.43 -11.41
N ILE A 98 -25.58 -5.47 -12.33
CA ILE A 98 -25.84 -5.68 -13.75
C ILE A 98 -24.56 -5.97 -14.52
N ALA A 99 -23.58 -5.05 -14.49
CA ALA A 99 -22.34 -5.24 -15.25
C ALA A 99 -21.48 -6.36 -14.67
N GLY A 100 -21.37 -6.45 -13.34
CA GLY A 100 -20.66 -7.50 -12.61
C GLY A 100 -21.49 -8.77 -12.35
N GLY A 101 -22.80 -8.76 -12.63
CA GLY A 101 -23.69 -9.91 -12.42
C GLY A 101 -23.78 -10.39 -10.96
N GLY A 102 -23.59 -9.50 -9.99
CA GLY A 102 -23.48 -9.80 -8.55
C GLY A 102 -22.19 -10.57 -8.20
N GLY A 103 -21.13 -10.34 -8.97
CA GLY A 103 -19.80 -10.92 -8.80
C GLY A 103 -18.73 -9.86 -8.56
N VAL A 104 -17.47 -10.31 -8.59
CA VAL A 104 -16.30 -9.44 -8.44
C VAL A 104 -15.88 -8.92 -9.81
N ALA A 105 -15.62 -7.61 -9.89
CA ALA A 105 -15.00 -6.98 -11.05
C ALA A 105 -13.59 -6.51 -10.68
N LEU A 106 -12.71 -6.38 -11.67
CA LEU A 106 -11.36 -5.89 -11.44
C LEU A 106 -11.33 -4.36 -11.36
N CYS A 107 -11.93 -3.85 -10.30
CA CYS A 107 -12.02 -2.44 -9.94
C CYS A 107 -11.90 -2.28 -8.42
N ASN A 108 -11.69 -1.03 -7.98
CA ASN A 108 -11.78 -0.68 -6.57
C ASN A 108 -13.26 -0.48 -6.14
N SER A 109 -13.49 -0.13 -4.86
CA SER A 109 -14.85 0.03 -4.31
C SER A 109 -15.66 1.20 -4.90
N MET A 110 -14.99 2.08 -5.65
CA MET A 110 -15.60 3.19 -6.40
C MET A 110 -15.82 2.87 -7.87
N GLY A 111 -15.53 1.64 -8.31
CA GLY A 111 -15.69 1.20 -9.69
C GLY A 111 -14.57 1.65 -10.63
N ASN A 112 -13.48 2.22 -10.13
CA ASN A 112 -12.33 2.56 -10.96
C ASN A 112 -11.59 1.29 -11.38
N PRO A 113 -11.36 1.05 -12.69
CA PRO A 113 -10.62 -0.11 -13.14
C PRO A 113 -9.21 -0.15 -12.56
N TRP A 114 -8.73 -1.34 -12.21
CA TRP A 114 -7.34 -1.52 -11.81
C TRP A 114 -6.40 -1.05 -12.92
N THR A 115 -5.32 -0.37 -12.56
CA THR A 115 -4.31 0.13 -13.50
C THR A 115 -2.91 -0.28 -13.07
N ALA A 116 -2.03 -0.56 -14.05
CA ALA A 116 -0.62 -0.82 -13.80
C ALA A 116 0.11 0.40 -13.20
N ASP A 117 -0.48 1.60 -13.23
CA ASP A 117 0.07 2.80 -12.56
C ASP A 117 0.21 2.64 -11.04
N TYR A 118 -0.50 1.68 -10.45
CA TYR A 118 -0.36 1.34 -9.03
C TYR A 118 1.03 0.75 -8.73
N LEU A 119 1.63 0.04 -9.68
CA LEU A 119 2.89 -0.68 -9.49
C LEU A 119 4.08 0.28 -9.38
N LYS A 120 5.06 -0.09 -8.56
CA LYS A 120 6.34 0.61 -8.38
C LYS A 120 7.47 -0.35 -8.70
N ILE A 121 7.96 -0.25 -9.94
CA ILE A 121 8.97 -1.14 -10.50
C ILE A 121 10.03 -0.25 -11.14
N THR A 122 11.25 -0.32 -10.61
CA THR A 122 12.35 0.54 -11.04
C THR A 122 13.49 -0.25 -11.68
N GLY A 123 13.61 -1.55 -11.34
CA GLY A 123 14.76 -2.36 -11.72
C GLY A 123 15.99 -2.13 -10.82
N GLU A 124 15.90 -1.22 -9.86
CA GLU A 124 16.89 -1.06 -8.79
C GLU A 124 16.38 -1.78 -7.54
N LEU A 125 17.03 -2.88 -7.18
CA LEU A 125 16.53 -3.83 -6.20
C LEU A 125 16.28 -3.20 -4.82
N ASP A 126 17.18 -2.33 -4.35
CA ASP A 126 17.01 -1.73 -3.03
C ASP A 126 15.91 -0.65 -3.02
N VAL A 127 15.64 0.00 -4.15
CA VAL A 127 14.49 0.92 -4.31
C VAL A 127 13.17 0.13 -4.38
N ASP A 128 13.18 -0.99 -5.10
CA ASP A 128 12.02 -1.87 -5.23
C ASP A 128 11.66 -2.50 -3.88
N LEU A 129 12.63 -2.97 -3.09
CA LEU A 129 12.39 -3.49 -1.74
C LEU A 129 11.81 -2.44 -0.78
N ARG A 130 12.29 -1.19 -0.83
CA ARG A 130 11.70 -0.07 -0.06
C ARG A 130 10.26 0.20 -0.48
N SER A 131 9.98 0.12 -1.78
CA SER A 131 8.62 0.25 -2.32
C SER A 131 7.70 -0.88 -1.85
N ASN A 132 8.23 -2.11 -1.73
CA ASN A 132 7.47 -3.26 -1.24
C ASN A 132 7.15 -3.13 0.25
N ILE A 133 8.10 -2.71 1.09
CA ILE A 133 7.84 -2.42 2.52
C ILE A 133 6.70 -1.40 2.68
N ALA A 134 6.69 -0.36 1.84
CA ALA A 134 5.62 0.64 1.83
C ALA A 134 4.29 0.10 1.26
N ALA A 135 4.34 -0.81 0.28
CA ALA A 135 3.15 -1.48 -0.23
C ALA A 135 2.47 -2.34 0.85
N GLU A 136 3.25 -3.19 1.54
CA GLU A 136 2.78 -4.02 2.65
C GLU A 136 2.17 -3.19 3.79
N ALA A 137 2.81 -2.06 4.13
CA ALA A 137 2.29 -1.17 5.17
C ALA A 137 0.94 -0.56 4.78
N ARG A 138 0.77 -0.19 3.50
CA ARG A 138 -0.50 0.33 2.98
C ARG A 138 -1.57 -0.75 2.87
N ALA A 139 -1.22 -1.96 2.45
CA ALA A 139 -2.15 -3.10 2.43
C ALA A 139 -2.64 -3.44 3.85
N LYS A 140 -1.72 -3.53 4.81
CA LYS A 140 -2.04 -3.83 6.21
C LYS A 140 -3.01 -2.82 6.83
N ILE A 141 -2.87 -1.52 6.55
CA ILE A 141 -3.78 -0.52 7.12
C ILE A 141 -5.16 -0.55 6.44
N VAL A 142 -5.22 -0.90 5.15
CA VAL A 142 -6.52 -1.14 4.47
C VAL A 142 -7.22 -2.34 5.11
N TYR A 143 -6.51 -3.44 5.41
CA TYR A 143 -7.09 -4.56 6.12
C TYR A 143 -7.61 -4.20 7.52
N GLU A 144 -6.85 -3.41 8.28
CA GLU A 144 -7.31 -2.92 9.59
C GLU A 144 -8.59 -2.09 9.48
N ASN A 145 -8.66 -1.22 8.48
CA ASN A 145 -9.87 -0.45 8.21
C ASN A 145 -11.04 -1.36 7.85
N LEU A 146 -10.84 -2.37 7.00
CA LEU A 146 -11.89 -3.36 6.67
C LEU A 146 -12.36 -4.12 7.91
N LEU A 147 -11.46 -4.53 8.80
CA LEU A 147 -11.81 -5.20 10.05
C LEU A 147 -12.72 -4.33 10.93
N ASN A 148 -12.49 -3.01 10.97
CA ASN A 148 -13.31 -2.07 11.72
C ASN A 148 -14.76 -1.94 11.20
N PHE A 149 -14.99 -2.25 9.92
CA PHE A 149 -16.32 -2.19 9.28
C PHE A 149 -16.94 -3.56 9.03
N CYS A 150 -16.28 -4.64 9.45
CA CYS A 150 -16.78 -5.99 9.29
C CYS A 150 -17.57 -6.40 10.54
N ASP A 151 -18.69 -7.12 10.37
CA ASP A 151 -19.41 -7.74 11.48
C ASP A 151 -19.35 -9.28 11.43
N ASP A 152 -19.15 -9.87 10.25
CA ASP A 152 -19.11 -11.31 10.07
C ASP A 152 -17.82 -11.93 10.64
N ALA A 153 -17.98 -12.92 11.53
CA ALA A 153 -16.87 -13.52 12.26
C ALA A 153 -15.93 -14.34 11.35
N GLY A 154 -16.46 -15.02 10.33
CA GLY A 154 -15.64 -15.81 9.41
C GLY A 154 -14.86 -14.93 8.45
N THR A 155 -15.45 -13.83 7.99
CA THR A 155 -14.76 -12.79 7.23
C THR A 155 -13.67 -12.12 8.07
N LYS A 156 -13.94 -11.78 9.34
CA LYS A 156 -12.91 -11.24 10.25
C LYS A 156 -11.71 -12.17 10.40
N ASP A 157 -11.95 -13.47 10.56
CA ASP A 157 -10.88 -14.46 10.70
C ASP A 157 -9.97 -14.49 9.45
N ALA A 158 -10.57 -14.53 8.26
CA ALA A 158 -9.82 -14.48 7.00
C ALA A 158 -9.07 -13.15 6.80
N LEU A 159 -9.70 -12.01 7.11
CA LEU A 159 -9.03 -10.70 7.03
C LEU A 159 -7.89 -10.57 8.04
N GLN A 160 -8.03 -11.15 9.24
CA GLN A 160 -6.97 -11.19 10.23
C GLN A 160 -5.79 -12.03 9.75
N PHE A 161 -6.03 -13.16 9.08
CA PHE A 161 -4.98 -13.95 8.43
C PHE A 161 -4.22 -13.11 7.41
N LEU A 162 -4.91 -12.51 6.44
CA LEU A 162 -4.31 -11.68 5.38
C LEU A 162 -3.50 -10.52 5.98
N MET A 163 -4.11 -9.72 6.86
CA MET A 163 -3.43 -8.62 7.56
C MET A 163 -2.12 -9.06 8.26
N THR A 164 -2.11 -10.27 8.82
CA THR A 164 -0.93 -10.83 9.50
C THR A 164 0.16 -11.25 8.50
N ARG A 165 -0.23 -11.72 7.32
CA ARG A 165 0.70 -12.02 6.23
C ARG A 165 1.40 -10.77 5.72
N GLU A 166 0.72 -9.63 5.64
CA GLU A 166 1.35 -8.37 5.24
C GLU A 166 2.51 -7.97 6.18
N ILE A 167 2.32 -8.16 7.49
CA ILE A 167 3.40 -7.93 8.47
C ILE A 167 4.56 -8.92 8.27
N THR A 168 4.27 -10.15 7.86
CA THR A 168 5.31 -11.15 7.59
C THR A 168 6.09 -10.81 6.32
N HIS A 169 5.41 -10.38 5.26
CA HIS A 169 6.02 -9.93 4.01
C HIS A 169 6.87 -8.68 4.26
N MET A 170 6.33 -7.70 4.99
CA MET A 170 7.06 -6.51 5.41
C MET A 170 8.35 -6.87 6.14
N LYS A 171 8.29 -7.79 7.10
CA LYS A 171 9.48 -8.30 7.81
C LYS A 171 10.47 -8.95 6.84
N ALA A 172 10.00 -9.77 5.90
CA ALA A 172 10.87 -10.44 4.93
C ALA A 172 11.58 -9.43 4.02
N PHE A 173 10.87 -8.43 3.49
CA PHE A 173 11.46 -7.38 2.67
C PHE A 173 12.42 -6.49 3.44
N MET A 174 12.12 -6.15 4.70
CA MET A 174 13.03 -5.40 5.58
C MET A 174 14.34 -6.16 5.80
N LEU A 175 14.27 -7.46 6.11
CA LEU A 175 15.46 -8.29 6.29
C LEU A 175 16.24 -8.48 4.98
N ALA A 176 15.55 -8.60 3.85
CA ALA A 176 16.18 -8.67 2.53
C ALA A 176 16.95 -7.38 2.21
N LEU A 177 16.39 -6.22 2.51
CA LEU A 177 17.03 -4.92 2.33
C LEU A 177 18.23 -4.75 3.29
N GLU A 178 18.05 -5.05 4.59
CA GLU A 178 19.12 -4.95 5.59
C GLU A 178 20.31 -5.85 5.24
N SER A 179 20.05 -7.07 4.77
CA SER A 179 21.09 -8.03 4.39
C SER A 179 21.95 -7.60 3.19
N MET A 180 21.57 -6.53 2.48
CA MET A 180 22.42 -5.94 1.43
C MET A 180 23.60 -5.16 2.01
N GLY A 181 23.56 -4.77 3.30
CA GLY A 181 24.63 -4.05 3.97
C GLY A 181 24.96 -2.68 3.34
N LYS A 182 24.02 -2.10 2.59
CA LYS A 182 24.16 -0.78 1.96
C LYS A 182 23.82 0.32 2.97
N ASP A 183 24.49 1.46 2.82
CA ASP A 183 24.05 2.69 3.48
C ASP A 183 22.60 3.01 3.03
N PRO A 184 21.65 3.25 3.96
CA PRO A 184 20.27 3.57 3.61
C PRO A 184 20.11 4.75 2.64
N LEU A 185 21.05 5.70 2.62
CA LEU A 185 21.06 6.88 1.75
C LEU A 185 21.77 6.63 0.41
N SER A 186 22.40 5.47 0.21
CA SER A 186 23.06 5.11 -1.04
C SER A 186 22.08 4.44 -2.02
N ILE A 187 21.48 5.26 -2.88
CA ILE A 187 20.60 4.83 -3.98
C ILE A 187 21.34 5.02 -5.31
N GLY A 188 21.43 3.95 -6.11
CA GLY A 188 22.19 3.99 -7.36
C GLY A 188 23.69 4.27 -7.15
N GLN A 189 24.34 4.84 -8.17
CA GLN A 189 25.80 5.03 -8.19
C GLN A 189 26.26 6.48 -8.02
N ILE A 190 25.38 7.46 -8.24
CA ILE A 190 25.75 8.87 -8.26
C ILE A 190 25.60 9.44 -6.84
N PRO A 191 26.67 9.97 -6.22
CA PRO A 191 26.58 10.55 -4.89
C PRO A 191 25.82 11.89 -4.91
N PRO A 192 25.17 12.29 -3.81
CA PRO A 192 24.55 13.60 -3.68
C PRO A 192 25.60 14.72 -3.63
N SER A 193 25.19 15.95 -3.97
CA SER A 193 26.05 17.13 -3.84
C SER A 193 26.38 17.40 -2.37
N PRO A 194 27.67 17.44 -1.97
CA PRO A 194 28.07 17.51 -0.56
C PRO A 194 27.61 18.81 0.12
N ASP A 195 27.54 19.91 -0.62
CA ASP A 195 27.16 21.22 -0.06
C ASP A 195 25.66 21.34 0.22
N ILE A 196 24.83 20.45 -0.34
CA ILE A 196 23.35 20.55 -0.32
C ILE A 196 22.72 19.42 0.48
N VAL A 197 23.34 18.23 0.54
CA VAL A 197 22.73 17.02 1.11
C VAL A 197 22.24 17.19 2.56
N ASN A 198 22.89 18.07 3.33
CA ASN A 198 22.53 18.35 4.72
C ASN A 198 21.68 19.62 4.90
N GLN A 199 21.24 20.28 3.82
CA GLN A 199 20.37 21.45 3.93
C GLN A 199 18.90 21.02 4.10
N TYR A 200 18.28 21.43 5.19
CA TYR A 200 16.83 21.28 5.40
C TYR A 200 16.15 22.64 5.18
N PHE A 201 15.30 22.75 4.16
CA PHE A 201 14.64 24.00 3.80
C PHE A 201 13.34 24.16 4.61
N ASN A 202 13.30 25.22 5.42
CA ASN A 202 12.11 25.62 6.17
C ASN A 202 11.23 26.56 5.32
N ASP A 203 10.50 25.96 4.38
CA ASP A 203 9.70 26.69 3.39
C ASP A 203 8.24 26.89 3.78
N SER A 204 7.76 26.21 4.83
CA SER A 204 6.43 26.39 5.40
C SER A 204 6.57 26.87 6.84
N THR A 205 6.35 28.17 7.07
CA THR A 205 6.66 28.80 8.37
C THR A 205 5.44 29.37 9.08
N GLY A 206 5.45 29.35 10.40
CA GLY A 206 4.42 29.96 11.24
C GLY A 206 4.87 30.18 12.70
N GLN A 207 4.20 31.12 13.37
CA GLN A 207 4.51 31.53 14.76
C GLN A 207 3.44 31.16 15.78
N GLY A 208 2.36 30.46 15.38
CA GLY A 208 1.27 30.08 16.29
C GLY A 208 0.11 31.08 16.37
N ASP A 209 0.31 32.35 16.03
CA ASP A 209 -0.72 33.40 16.21
C ASP A 209 -1.89 33.32 15.21
N GLN A 210 -1.65 32.76 14.02
CA GLN A 210 -2.64 32.61 12.93
C GLN A 210 -2.50 31.25 12.20
N GLY A 211 -1.80 30.28 12.79
CA GLY A 211 -1.48 29.00 12.15
C GLY A 211 -0.61 28.11 13.02
N GLU A 212 -0.12 27.01 12.46
CA GLU A 212 0.81 26.11 13.14
C GLU A 212 2.17 26.80 13.36
N ALA A 213 2.86 26.43 14.45
CA ALA A 213 4.19 26.95 14.75
C ALA A 213 5.26 26.06 14.11
N ASP A 214 6.41 26.66 13.75
CA ASP A 214 7.58 25.89 13.32
C ASP A 214 8.00 24.88 14.38
N VAL A 215 8.19 23.63 13.96
CA VAL A 215 8.62 22.52 14.84
C VAL A 215 10.01 22.06 14.46
N GLN A 216 10.87 21.94 15.47
CA GLN A 216 12.17 21.31 15.36
C GLN A 216 12.12 19.87 15.89
N GLY A 217 12.82 18.98 15.21
CA GLY A 217 12.98 17.58 15.58
C GLY A 217 14.25 16.98 14.96
N PRO A 218 14.53 15.69 15.22
CA PRO A 218 15.72 15.03 14.68
C PRO A 218 15.77 14.99 13.14
N TRP A 219 14.65 15.24 12.46
CA TRP A 219 14.54 15.30 11.00
C TRP A 219 15.00 16.65 10.39
N ASN A 220 15.21 17.70 11.20
CA ASN A 220 15.62 19.03 10.73
C ASN A 220 16.53 19.80 11.69
N SER A 221 17.01 19.15 12.75
CA SER A 221 17.89 19.74 13.76
C SER A 221 18.81 18.69 14.37
N GLY A 222 20.00 19.13 14.83
CA GLY A 222 21.05 18.25 15.34
C GLY A 222 21.89 17.57 14.24
N GLY A 223 22.95 16.87 14.65
CA GLY A 223 23.89 16.24 13.72
C GLY A 223 24.51 17.24 12.74
N ASP A 224 24.53 16.88 11.46
CA ASP A 224 25.08 17.72 10.38
C ASP A 224 24.01 18.59 9.68
N TRP A 225 22.76 18.59 10.15
CA TRP A 225 21.68 19.36 9.53
C TRP A 225 21.96 20.87 9.51
N MET A 226 21.78 21.49 8.35
CA MET A 226 21.83 22.93 8.13
C MET A 226 20.42 23.44 7.80
N LEU A 227 19.75 24.07 8.77
CA LEU A 227 18.44 24.66 8.55
C LEU A 227 18.57 25.91 7.66
N VAL A 228 17.88 25.90 6.51
CA VAL A 228 17.83 27.02 5.58
C VAL A 228 16.46 27.66 5.66
N ASN A 229 16.40 28.90 6.15
CA ASN A 229 15.14 29.64 6.19
C ASN A 229 14.87 30.33 4.85
N SER A 230 13.60 30.34 4.43
CA SER A 230 13.19 31.06 3.22
C SER A 230 13.62 32.54 3.25
N PRO A 231 14.15 33.08 2.13
CA PRO A 231 14.53 34.50 2.03
C PRO A 231 13.37 35.46 2.32
N VAL A 232 12.14 35.04 2.04
CA VAL A 232 10.93 35.84 2.34
C VAL A 232 10.73 35.95 3.86
N VAL A 233 11.00 34.89 4.60
CA VAL A 233 10.89 34.87 6.08
C VAL A 233 12.01 35.69 6.71
N GLN A 234 13.22 35.63 6.14
CA GLN A 234 14.35 36.45 6.58
C GLN A 234 14.03 37.95 6.40
N SER A 235 13.53 38.35 5.23
CA SER A 235 13.19 39.75 4.97
C SER A 235 12.02 40.27 5.83
N LEU A 236 11.01 39.44 6.13
CA LEU A 236 9.92 39.79 7.04
C LEU A 236 10.35 39.95 8.52
N ARG A 237 11.39 39.23 8.96
CA ARG A 237 11.95 39.38 10.32
C ARG A 237 12.80 40.64 10.45
N GLU A 238 13.54 41.01 9.42
CA GLU A 238 14.34 42.23 9.37
C GLU A 238 13.46 43.50 9.42
N THR A 239 12.30 43.48 8.78
CA THR A 239 11.34 44.61 8.79
C THR A 239 10.57 44.74 10.10
N ASN A 240 10.30 43.65 10.81
CA ASN A 240 9.59 43.67 12.10
C ASN A 240 10.50 43.89 13.33
N GLY A 241 11.81 43.72 13.21
CA GLY A 241 12.79 43.98 14.27
C GLY A 241 13.30 45.43 14.34
N SER A 242 12.75 46.33 13.52
CA SER A 242 13.18 47.73 13.37
C SER A 242 12.14 48.77 13.83
N ALA A 243 11.20 48.37 14.70
CA ALA A 243 10.20 49.26 15.33
C ALA A 243 10.30 49.26 16.86
#